data_AF-A0A318J384-F1
#
_entry.id   AF-A0A318J384-F1
#
_cell.length_a   1.000
_cell.length_b   1.000
_cell.length_c   1.000
_cell.angle_alpha   90.00
_cell.angle_beta   90.00
_cell.angle_gamma   90.00
#
_symmetry.space_group_name_H-M   'P 1'
#
loop_
_entity.id
_entity.type
_entity.pdbx_description
1 polymer ?
#
loop_
_entity_poly.entity_id
_entity_poly.type
_entity_poly.pdbx_seq_one_letter_code
_entity_poly.pdbx_strand_id
1 'polypeptide(L)' 'MQHDPNIVIDGLGGTTAVAKICDCKPPSVHQWRTDGIPKYRMQFLRLAFPEFFAELDKKQEAAV' A
#
# COMPACT_ATOMS: atom_id res chain seq x y z
N MET A 1 -6.80 10.08 -2.65
CA MET A 1 -6.42 10.00 -1.23
C MET A 1 -5.03 9.40 -1.14
N GLN A 2 -4.17 9.98 -0.33
CA GLN A 2 -2.81 9.51 -0.11
C GLN A 2 -2.82 8.79 1.23
N HIS A 3 -2.52 7.49 1.25
CA HIS A 3 -2.38 6.73 2.50
C HIS A 3 -0.89 6.60 2.84
N ASP A 4 -0.59 6.51 4.14
CA ASP A 4 0.76 6.25 4.60
C ASP A 4 1.29 4.94 3.99
N PRO A 5 2.48 4.95 3.36
CA PRO A 5 3.10 3.76 2.79
C PRO A 5 3.20 2.59 3.76
N ASN A 6 3.52 2.85 5.03
CA ASN A 6 3.68 1.81 6.05
C ASN A 6 2.36 1.12 6.32
N ILE A 7 1.27 1.89 6.49
CA ILE A 7 -0.07 1.32 6.73
C ILE A 7 -0.49 0.42 5.55
N VAL A 8 -0.27 0.89 4.31
CA VAL A 8 -0.60 0.10 3.12
C VAL A 8 0.26 -1.16 3.04
N ILE A 9 1.57 -1.03 3.22
CA ILE A 9 2.50 -2.17 3.09
C ILE A 9 2.22 -3.21 4.19
N ASP A 10 2.06 -2.78 5.44
CA ASP A 10 1.79 -3.68 6.56
C ASP A 10 0.42 -4.34 6.44
N GLY A 11 -0.60 -3.59 6.03
CA GLY A 11 -1.95 -4.13 5.82
C GLY A 11 -2.05 -5.15 4.68
N LEU A 12 -1.14 -5.10 3.70
CA LEU A 12 -1.03 -6.07 2.62
C LEU A 12 -0.04 -7.22 2.92
N GLY A 13 0.40 -7.37 4.17
CA GLY A 13 1.26 -8.48 4.61
C GLY A 13 2.76 -8.18 4.61
N GLY A 14 3.15 -6.91 4.52
CA GLY A 14 4.51 -6.44 4.67
C GLY A 14 5.32 -6.40 3.37
N THR A 15 6.58 -5.97 3.50
CA THR A 15 7.50 -5.68 2.38
C THR A 15 7.63 -6.83 1.38
N THR A 16 7.83 -8.06 1.86
CA THR A 16 8.02 -9.24 1.00
C THR A 16 6.73 -9.64 0.27
N ALA A 17 5.57 -9.53 0.93
CA ALA A 17 4.29 -9.85 0.32
C ALA A 17 3.96 -8.86 -0.81
N VAL A 18 4.10 -7.56 -0.53
CA VAL A 18 3.87 -6.50 -1.52
C VAL A 18 4.87 -6.58 -2.67
N ALA A 19 6.12 -6.98 -2.42
CA ALA A 19 7.11 -7.19 -3.48
C ALA A 19 6.69 -8.30 -4.45
N LYS A 20 6.15 -9.42 -3.93
CA LYS A 20 5.59 -10.51 -4.76
C LYS A 20 4.36 -10.05 -5.54
N ILE A 21 3.43 -9.34 -4.90
CA ILE A 21 2.23 -8.76 -5.53
C ILE A 21 2.60 -7.86 -6.71
N CYS A 22 3.63 -7.04 -6.53
CA CYS A 22 4.09 -6.08 -7.50
C CYS A 22 5.12 -6.64 -8.50
N ASP A 23 5.52 -7.90 -8.36
CA ASP A 23 6.63 -8.49 -9.11
C ASP A 23 7.86 -7.56 -9.16
N CYS A 24 8.34 -7.17 -7.98
CA CYS A 24 9.53 -6.35 -7.81
C CYS A 24 10.40 -6.88 -6.66
N LYS A 25 11.60 -6.32 -6.52
CA LYS A 25 12.53 -6.76 -5.47
C LYS A 25 12.08 -6.20 -4.11
N PRO A 26 12.18 -6.97 -3.01
CA PRO A 26 11.85 -6.48 -1.67
C PRO A 26 12.52 -5.15 -1.27
N PRO A 27 13.79 -4.87 -1.63
CA PRO A 27 14.41 -3.57 -1.36
C PRO A 27 13.67 -2.39 -2.02
N SER A 28 13.03 -2.58 -3.18
CA SER A 28 12.21 -1.54 -3.79
C SER A 28 11.04 -1.16 -2.90
N VAL A 29 10.35 -2.14 -2.32
CA VAL A 29 9.22 -1.90 -1.41
C VAL A 29 9.67 -1.32 -0.08
N HIS A 30 10.85 -1.75 0.42
CA HIS A 30 11.44 -1.13 1.61
C HIS A 30 11.67 0.37 1.40
N GLN A 31 12.21 0.75 0.23
CA GLN A 31 12.42 2.15 -0.14
C GLN A 31 11.11 2.95 -0.21
N TRP A 32 9.99 2.33 -0.61
CA TRP A 32 8.69 3.01 -0.64
C TRP A 32 8.19 3.45 0.74
N ARG A 33 8.68 2.84 1.82
CA ARG A 33 8.32 3.25 3.19
C ARG A 33 8.84 4.65 3.54
N THR A 34 9.97 5.04 2.96
CA THR A 34 10.57 6.36 3.17
C THR A 34 10.19 7.33 2.06
N ASP A 35 10.22 6.86 0.81
CA ASP A 35 10.12 7.72 -0.37
C ASP A 35 8.68 7.86 -0.88
N GLY A 36 7.77 7.04 -0.34
CA GLY A 36 6.40 6.91 -0.80
C GLY A 36 6.21 5.77 -1.81
N ILE A 37 5.02 5.19 -1.84
CA ILE A 37 4.64 4.21 -2.86
C ILE A 37 4.47 4.95 -4.20
N PRO A 38 5.18 4.56 -5.28
CA PRO A 38 5.03 5.19 -6.58
C PRO A 38 3.57 5.20 -7.04
N LYS A 39 3.11 6.30 -7.63
CA LYS A 39 1.69 6.50 -8.00
C LYS A 39 1.11 5.32 -8.80
N TYR A 40 1.84 4.79 -9.76
CA TYR A 40 1.40 3.66 -10.59
C TYR A 40 1.26 2.36 -9.77
N ARG A 41 2.13 2.13 -8.78
CA ARG A 41 2.02 1.00 -7.85
C ARG A 41 0.80 1.17 -6.94
N MET A 42 0.56 2.37 -6.42
CA MET A 42 -0.63 2.65 -5.61
C MET A 42 -1.93 2.44 -6.42
N GLN A 43 -1.98 2.89 -7.68
CA GLN A 43 -3.12 2.64 -8.57
C GLN A 43 -3.35 1.15 -8.80
N PHE A 44 -2.29 0.39 -9.07
CA PHE A 44 -2.37 -1.06 -9.19
C PHE A 44 -2.87 -1.74 -7.91
N LEU A 45 -2.32 -1.39 -6.74
CA LEU A 45 -2.74 -1.97 -5.46
C LEU A 45 -4.21 -1.67 -5.15
N ARG A 46 -4.70 -0.47 -5.48
CA ARG A 46 -6.13 -0.12 -5.33
C ARG A 46 -7.05 -0.96 -6.20
N LEU A 47 -6.62 -1.28 -7.42
CA LEU A 47 -7.39 -2.15 -8.32
C LEU A 47 -7.34 -3.62 -7.88
N ALA A 48 -6.19 -4.06 -7.37
CA ALA A 48 -5.99 -5.45 -6.95
C ALA A 48 -6.64 -5.78 -5.59
N PHE A 49 -6.74 -4.80 -4.67
CA PHE A 49 -7.26 -4.98 -3.32
C PHE A 49 -8.33 -3.93 -2.95
N PRO A 50 -9.44 -3.84 -3.71
CA PRO A 50 -10.45 -2.79 -3.51
C PRO A 50 -11.03 -2.78 -2.10
N GLU A 51 -11.36 -3.95 -1.54
CA GLU A 51 -11.93 -4.08 -0.19
C GLU A 51 -10.99 -3.57 0.90
N PHE A 52 -9.69 -3.83 0.78
CA PHE A 52 -8.69 -3.34 1.73
C PHE A 52 -8.66 -1.81 1.77
N PHE A 53 -8.71 -1.17 0.60
CA PHE A 53 -8.73 0.29 0.51
C PHE A 53 -10.07 0.88 0.95
N ALA A 54 -11.20 0.22 0.67
CA ALA A 54 -12.50 0.65 1.17
C ALA A 54 -12.56 0.65 2.71
N GLU A 55 -11.99 -0.37 3.36
CA GLU A 55 -11.90 -0.42 4.82
C GLU A 55 -10.91 0.60 5.39
N LEU A 56 -9.80 0.87 4.69
CA LEU A 56 -8.87 1.94 5.06
C LEU A 56 -9.50 3.33 4.98
N ASP A 57 -10.24 3.61 3.90
CA ASP A 57 -10.93 4.88 3.69
C ASP A 57 -11.96 5.12 4.80
N LYS A 58 -12.79 4.10 5.14
CA LYS A 58 -13.74 4.17 6.26
C LYS A 58 -13.08 4.48 7.60
N LYS A 59 -11.94 3.84 7.90
CA LYS A 59 -11.19 4.09 9.13
C LYS A 59 -10.63 5.51 9.19
N GLN A 60 -10.23 6.05 8.05
CA GLN A 60 -9.72 7.41 7.96
C GLN A 60 -10.82 8.46 8.17
N GLU A 61 -12.04 8.20 7.70
CA GLU A 61 -13.21 9.05 7.93
C GLU A 61 -13.69 9.04 9.39
N ALA A 62 -13.64 7.88 10.06
CA ALA A 62 -14.05 7.75 11.46
C ALA A 62 -13.07 8.41 12.45
N ALA A 63 -11.86 8.76 12.01
CA ALA A 63 -10.82 9.39 12.83
C ALA A 63 -10.79 10.93 12.70
N VAL A 64 -11.71 11.53 11.92
CA VAL A 64 -11.82 12.97 11.67
C VAL A 64 -13.00 13.57 12.42
#